data_AF-A0A957ZTH2-F1
#
_entry.id   AF-A0A957ZTH2-F1
#
_cell.length_a   1.000
_cell.length_b   1.000
_cell.length_c   1.000
_cell.angle_alpha   90.00
_cell.angle_beta   90.00
_cell.angle_gamma   90.00
#
_symmetry.space_group_name_H-M   'P 1'
#
loop_
_entity.id
_entity.type
_entity.pdbx_description
1 polymer ?
#
loop_
_entity_poly.entity_id
_entity_poly.type
_entity_poly.pdbx_seq_one_letter_code
_entity_poly.pdbx_strand_id
1 'polypeptide(L)'
;MSPNRRMSPAGTREITAGDRSIAFLIFGFLLACYLFTYTGVIQSSDGLSMFAVAESVVRRGELDTNQLLWMGVQQGDFGPSGDLFSRKGVGMALLALPLVWLARIWSIVGLVQAALLLNPILTAWTGALLYRTGRRLAWARGTSIATALIFGLGTLAWPYTQTFFSDPVCG
;
A
#
# COMPACT_ATOMS: atom_id res chain seq x y z
N MET A 1 -11.41 23.22 34.59
CA MET A 1 -10.01 22.76 34.71
C MET A 1 -9.52 22.33 33.34
N SER A 2 -8.73 23.17 32.67
CA SER A 2 -8.18 22.85 31.34
C SER A 2 -7.00 21.88 31.52
N PRO A 3 -6.98 20.71 30.86
CA PRO A 3 -5.85 19.80 30.99
C PRO A 3 -4.63 20.44 30.34
N ASN A 4 -3.61 20.62 31.16
CA ASN A 4 -2.34 21.26 30.83
C ASN A 4 -1.69 20.53 29.64
N ARG A 5 -1.73 21.14 28.44
CA ARG A 5 -1.10 20.59 27.23
C ARG A 5 0.40 20.78 27.34
N ARG A 6 1.13 19.73 27.70
CA ARG A 6 2.59 19.73 27.64
C ARG A 6 3.03 19.83 26.18
N MET A 7 3.66 20.95 25.82
CA MET A 7 4.44 21.07 24.60
C MET A 7 5.84 20.52 24.89
N SER A 8 6.40 19.77 23.94
CA SER A 8 7.80 19.36 24.03
C SER A 8 8.72 20.59 23.90
N PRO A 9 10.00 20.51 24.31
CA PRO A 9 10.96 21.60 24.17
C PRO A 9 11.15 22.06 22.71
N ALA A 10 10.74 21.24 21.74
CA ALA A 10 10.84 21.49 20.30
C ALA A 10 9.54 22.04 19.67
N GLY A 11 8.55 22.46 20.46
CA GLY A 11 7.28 23.01 19.96
C GLY A 11 6.33 21.97 19.34
N THR A 12 6.61 20.68 19.51
CA THR A 12 5.74 19.60 19.02
C THR A 12 4.79 19.10 20.11
N ARG A 13 3.55 18.82 19.72
CA ARG A 13 2.53 18.31 20.64
C ARG A 13 2.66 16.79 20.77
N GLU A 14 2.65 16.29 22.01
CA GLU A 14 2.61 14.84 22.26
C GLU A 14 1.28 14.22 21.80
N ILE A 15 1.37 13.02 21.22
CA ILE A 15 0.21 12.26 20.74
C ILE A 15 -0.45 11.56 21.93
N THR A 16 -1.71 11.87 22.18
CA THR A 16 -2.48 11.26 23.27
C THR A 16 -3.01 9.87 22.90
N ALA A 17 -3.48 9.09 23.88
CA ALA A 17 -4.17 7.82 23.61
C ALA A 17 -5.40 8.01 22.71
N GLY A 18 -6.17 9.09 22.93
CA GLY A 18 -7.32 9.42 22.09
C GLY A 18 -6.95 9.73 20.64
N ASP A 19 -5.82 10.41 20.40
CA ASP A 19 -5.36 10.65 19.04
C ASP A 19 -4.92 9.32 18.36
N ARG A 20 -4.39 8.35 19.11
CA ARG A 20 -4.09 7.01 18.58
C ARG A 20 -5.36 6.26 18.18
N SER A 21 -6.40 6.29 19.00
CA SER A 21 -7.70 5.70 18.66
C SER A 21 -8.31 6.33 17.42
N ILE A 22 -8.24 7.66 17.28
CA ILE A 22 -8.76 8.35 16.09
C ILE A 22 -7.96 7.96 14.84
N ALA A 23 -6.62 7.89 14.93
CA ALA A 23 -5.79 7.45 13.81
C ALA A 23 -6.17 6.03 13.34
N PHE A 24 -6.43 5.12 14.28
CA PHE A 24 -6.89 3.76 13.97
C PHE A 24 -8.28 3.74 13.33
N LEU A 25 -9.21 4.58 13.79
CA LEU A 25 -10.53 4.72 13.17
C LEU A 25 -10.45 5.30 11.76
N ILE A 26 -9.57 6.27 11.51
CA ILE A 26 -9.32 6.81 10.17
C ILE A 26 -8.78 5.72 9.25
N PHE A 27 -7.78 4.95 9.71
CA PHE A 27 -7.23 3.82 8.97
C PHE A 27 -8.34 2.82 8.61
N GLY A 28 -9.12 2.36 9.58
CA GLY A 28 -10.18 1.39 9.37
C GLY A 28 -11.28 1.90 8.44
N PHE A 29 -11.67 3.18 8.59
CA PHE A 29 -12.67 3.81 7.73
C PHE A 29 -12.20 3.92 6.27
N LEU A 30 -11.00 4.46 6.03
CA LEU A 30 -10.44 4.56 4.68
C LEU A 30 -10.26 3.18 4.05
N LEU A 31 -9.72 2.22 4.81
CA LEU A 31 -9.58 0.84 4.34
C LEU A 31 -10.93 0.23 3.96
N ALA A 32 -11.97 0.42 4.77
CA ALA A 32 -13.31 -0.05 4.44
C ALA A 32 -13.85 0.58 3.15
N CYS A 33 -13.63 1.89 2.92
CA CYS A 33 -13.99 2.55 1.67
C CYS A 33 -13.23 1.97 0.47
N TYR A 34 -11.93 1.70 0.59
CA TYR A 34 -11.14 1.13 -0.50
C TYR A 34 -11.51 -0.32 -0.80
N LEU A 35 -11.85 -1.09 0.23
CA LEU A 35 -12.36 -2.45 0.10
C LEU A 35 -13.75 -2.50 -0.55
N PHE A 36 -14.58 -1.46 -0.36
CA PHE A 36 -15.88 -1.36 -1.01
C PHE A 36 -15.77 -1.26 -2.54
N THR A 37 -14.72 -0.60 -3.04
CA THR A 37 -14.46 -0.47 -4.48
C THR A 37 -13.47 -1.51 -5.02
N TYR A 38 -13.10 -2.50 -4.21
CA TYR A 38 -12.03 -3.45 -4.50
C TYR A 38 -12.39 -4.40 -5.65
N THR A 39 -11.54 -4.43 -6.68
CA THR A 39 -11.76 -5.24 -7.89
C THR A 39 -11.13 -6.62 -7.82
N GLY A 40 -9.99 -6.76 -7.13
CA GLY A 40 -9.23 -8.01 -7.04
C GLY A 40 -8.61 -8.49 -8.36
N VAL A 41 -8.54 -7.64 -9.39
CA VAL A 41 -7.98 -7.96 -10.70
C VAL A 41 -6.91 -6.93 -11.06
N ILE A 42 -5.77 -7.40 -11.56
CA ILE A 42 -4.70 -6.53 -12.05
C ILE A 42 -5.12 -5.97 -13.42
N GLN A 43 -5.23 -4.64 -13.51
CA GLN A 43 -5.72 -3.94 -14.71
C GLN A 43 -4.61 -3.37 -15.59
N SER A 44 -3.34 -3.54 -15.20
CA SER A 44 -2.19 -3.00 -15.94
C SER A 44 -1.12 -4.05 -16.14
N SER A 45 -0.49 -4.02 -17.32
CA SER A 45 0.67 -4.85 -17.65
C SER A 45 1.84 -4.60 -16.70
N ASP A 46 2.00 -3.37 -16.21
CA ASP A 46 3.09 -3.01 -15.28
C ASP A 46 2.87 -3.65 -13.91
N GLY A 47 1.64 -3.56 -13.40
CA GLY A 47 1.22 -4.26 -12.19
C GLY A 47 1.37 -5.77 -12.33
N LEU A 48 1.04 -6.31 -13.50
CA LEU A 48 1.17 -7.74 -13.78
C LEU A 48 2.63 -8.19 -13.76
N SER A 49 3.55 -7.40 -14.34
CA SER A 49 4.99 -7.68 -14.32
C SER A 49 5.56 -7.65 -12.91
N MET A 50 5.18 -6.68 -12.07
CA MET A 50 5.62 -6.63 -10.68
C MET A 50 5.05 -7.78 -9.84
N PHE A 51 3.77 -8.13 -10.05
CA PHE A 51 3.16 -9.27 -9.39
C PHE A 51 3.83 -10.59 -9.79
N ALA A 52 4.21 -10.73 -11.06
CA ALA A 52 4.87 -11.93 -11.55
C ALA A 52 6.20 -12.22 -10.80
N VAL A 53 6.98 -11.18 -10.49
CA VAL A 53 8.18 -11.33 -9.66
C VAL A 53 7.81 -11.83 -8.26
N ALA A 54 6.81 -11.21 -7.61
CA ALA A 54 6.39 -11.63 -6.28
C ALA A 54 5.89 -13.09 -6.25
N GLU A 55 5.12 -13.49 -7.28
CA GLU A 55 4.65 -14.86 -7.42
C GLU A 55 5.80 -15.85 -7.64
N SER A 56 6.77 -15.52 -8.52
CA SER A 56 7.91 -16.42 -8.77
C SER A 56 8.73 -16.63 -7.50
N VAL A 57 9.02 -15.56 -6.76
CA VAL A 57 9.72 -15.63 -5.47
C VAL A 57 8.94 -16.47 -4.48
N VAL A 58 7.64 -16.21 -4.32
CA VAL A 58 6.82 -16.93 -3.36
C VAL A 58 6.67 -18.40 -3.73
N ARG A 59 6.56 -18.76 -5.01
CA ARG A 59 6.34 -20.14 -5.46
C ARG A 59 7.62 -20.96 -5.58
N ARG A 60 8.65 -20.39 -6.20
CA ARG A 60 9.90 -21.06 -6.61
C ARG A 60 11.16 -20.51 -5.95
N GLY A 61 11.11 -19.31 -5.38
CA GLY A 61 12.31 -18.64 -4.85
C GLY A 61 13.18 -18.01 -5.95
N GLU A 62 12.60 -17.76 -7.12
CA GLU A 62 13.28 -17.22 -8.30
C GLU A 62 12.79 -15.79 -8.59
N LEU A 63 13.58 -14.99 -9.31
CA LEU A 63 13.26 -13.60 -9.66
C LEU A 63 12.77 -13.44 -11.11
N ASP A 64 12.60 -14.55 -11.82
CA ASP A 64 12.09 -14.55 -13.18
C ASP A 64 10.60 -14.18 -13.23
N THR A 65 10.13 -13.84 -14.42
CA THR A 65 8.73 -13.60 -14.74
C THR A 65 8.28 -14.50 -15.89
N ASN A 66 8.72 -15.75 -15.91
CA ASN A 66 8.45 -16.70 -17.00
C ASN A 66 6.96 -16.98 -17.24
N GLN A 67 6.09 -16.71 -16.27
CA GLN A 67 4.63 -16.73 -16.47
C GLN A 67 4.13 -15.69 -17.48
N LEU A 68 4.96 -14.69 -17.83
CA LEU A 68 4.68 -13.64 -18.81
C LEU A 68 5.42 -13.85 -20.13
N LEU A 69 5.99 -15.04 -20.40
CA LEU A 69 6.66 -15.33 -21.67
C LEU A 69 5.80 -15.03 -22.90
N TRP A 70 4.49 -15.22 -22.80
CA TRP A 70 3.53 -14.90 -23.86
C TRP A 70 3.46 -13.41 -24.22
N MET A 71 3.94 -12.51 -23.35
CA MET A 71 4.07 -11.07 -23.60
C MET A 71 5.42 -10.68 -24.24
N GLY A 72 6.33 -11.64 -24.43
CA GLY A 72 7.67 -11.39 -24.93
C GLY A 72 8.43 -10.34 -24.11
N VAL A 73 9.14 -9.45 -24.80
CA VAL A 73 9.98 -8.41 -24.19
C VAL A 73 9.23 -7.10 -23.84
N GLN A 74 7.90 -7.11 -23.88
CA GLN A 74 7.10 -5.92 -23.56
C GLN A 74 7.38 -5.45 -22.13
N GLN A 75 7.39 -6.38 -21.18
CA GLN A 75 7.46 -6.09 -19.74
C GLN A 75 8.75 -6.57 -19.07
N GLY A 76 9.73 -7.00 -19.86
CA GLY A 76 10.96 -7.63 -19.38
C GLY A 76 12.00 -7.83 -20.48
N ASP A 77 13.16 -8.33 -20.10
CA ASP A 77 14.24 -8.75 -20.99
C ASP A 77 14.64 -10.20 -20.71
N PHE A 78 15.10 -10.89 -21.74
CA PHE A 78 15.63 -12.24 -21.59
C PHE A 78 17.05 -12.20 -21.03
N GLY A 79 17.29 -12.99 -19.98
CA GLY A 79 18.62 -13.22 -19.45
C GLY A 79 19.41 -14.24 -20.29
N PRO A 80 20.72 -14.40 -20.02
CA PRO A 80 21.56 -15.38 -20.70
C PRO A 80 21.09 -16.85 -20.54
N SER A 81 20.32 -17.14 -19.50
CA SER A 81 19.70 -18.45 -19.25
C SER A 81 18.44 -18.73 -20.09
N GLY A 82 17.92 -17.72 -20.79
CA GLY A 82 16.64 -17.78 -21.51
C GLY A 82 15.41 -17.43 -20.66
N ASP A 83 15.60 -17.12 -19.37
CA ASP A 83 14.52 -16.67 -18.49
C ASP A 83 14.16 -15.21 -18.74
N LEU A 84 12.88 -14.89 -18.60
CA LEU A 84 12.38 -13.52 -18.69
C LEU A 84 12.51 -12.83 -17.33
N PHE A 85 13.06 -11.62 -17.30
CA PHE A 85 13.19 -10.82 -16.08
C PHE A 85 12.46 -9.49 -16.22
N SER A 86 11.76 -9.04 -15.16
CA SER A 86 11.08 -7.75 -15.16
C SER A 86 12.06 -6.59 -15.19
N ARG A 87 11.76 -5.55 -15.98
CA ARG A 87 12.47 -4.25 -15.93
C ARG A 87 12.05 -3.39 -14.74
N LYS A 88 10.98 -3.77 -14.02
CA LYS A 88 10.42 -2.97 -12.93
C LYS A 88 11.24 -3.17 -11.66
N GLY A 89 11.24 -2.14 -10.81
CA GLY A 89 11.92 -2.21 -9.52
C GLY A 89 11.32 -3.30 -8.63
N VAL A 90 12.17 -4.06 -7.94
CA VAL A 90 11.74 -5.17 -7.08
C VAL A 90 11.02 -4.73 -5.80
N GLY A 91 11.05 -3.44 -5.45
CA GLY A 91 10.51 -2.92 -4.19
C GLY A 91 9.04 -3.28 -3.95
N MET A 92 8.18 -3.09 -4.96
CA MET A 92 6.76 -3.49 -4.85
C MET A 92 6.58 -4.99 -4.70
N ALA A 93 7.34 -5.78 -5.45
CA ALA A 93 7.29 -7.23 -5.37
C ALA A 93 7.69 -7.71 -3.96
N LEU A 94 8.76 -7.14 -3.40
CA LEU A 94 9.25 -7.43 -2.05
C LEU A 94 8.23 -7.06 -0.96
N LEU A 95 7.59 -5.89 -1.06
CA LEU A 95 6.55 -5.46 -0.12
C LEU A 95 5.30 -6.33 -0.18
N ALA A 96 5.00 -6.90 -1.34
CA ALA A 96 3.85 -7.79 -1.52
C ALA A 96 4.13 -9.23 -1.04
N LEU A 97 5.39 -9.65 -0.91
CA LEU A 97 5.77 -11.00 -0.48
C LEU A 97 5.02 -11.51 0.76
N PRO A 98 4.92 -10.77 1.89
CA PRO A 98 4.22 -11.29 3.07
C PRO A 98 2.74 -11.59 2.77
N LEU A 99 2.06 -10.75 1.99
CA LEU A 99 0.66 -10.96 1.64
C LEU A 99 0.49 -12.14 0.67
N VAL A 100 1.34 -12.23 -0.34
CA VAL A 100 1.33 -13.32 -1.33
C VAL A 100 1.70 -14.65 -0.69
N TRP A 101 2.67 -14.65 0.22
CA TRP A 101 3.07 -15.84 0.99
C TRP A 101 1.96 -16.33 1.91
N LEU A 102 1.27 -15.44 2.62
CA LEU A 102 0.11 -15.80 3.44
C LEU A 102 -1.02 -16.41 2.59
N ALA A 103 -1.30 -15.85 1.41
CA ALA A 103 -2.27 -16.41 0.48
C ALA A 103 -1.85 -17.77 -0.10
N ARG A 104 -0.54 -18.04 -0.20
CA ARG A 104 -0.04 -19.37 -0.56
C ARG A 104 -0.39 -20.41 0.53
N ILE A 105 -0.37 -20.03 1.80
CA ILE A 105 -0.72 -20.91 2.93
C ILE A 105 -2.25 -21.10 3.01
N TRP A 106 -3.01 -20.04 2.76
CA TRP A 106 -4.48 -20.05 2.78
C TRP A 106 -5.05 -20.00 1.37
N SER A 107 -5.13 -21.16 0.74
CA SER A 107 -5.57 -21.35 -0.65
C SER A 107 -7.00 -20.85 -0.96
N ILE A 108 -7.77 -20.43 0.04
CA ILE A 108 -9.07 -19.77 -0.15
C ILE A 108 -8.92 -18.34 -0.71
N VAL A 109 -7.77 -17.71 -0.50
CA VAL A 109 -7.45 -16.37 -1.01
C VAL A 109 -6.53 -16.51 -2.21
N GLY A 110 -6.91 -15.95 -3.36
CA GLY A 110 -6.02 -15.93 -4.51
C GLY A 110 -4.83 -14.98 -4.31
N LEU A 111 -3.68 -15.35 -4.90
CA LEU A 111 -2.43 -14.61 -4.75
C LEU A 111 -2.53 -13.17 -5.25
N VAL A 112 -3.23 -12.97 -6.38
CA VAL A 112 -3.46 -11.65 -6.99
C VAL A 112 -4.27 -10.77 -6.04
N GLN A 113 -5.34 -11.32 -5.47
CA GLN A 113 -6.19 -10.60 -4.55
C GLN A 113 -5.39 -10.16 -3.32
N ALA A 114 -4.62 -11.08 -2.74
CA ALA A 114 -3.78 -10.75 -1.59
C ALA A 114 -2.73 -9.67 -1.91
N ALA A 115 -2.08 -9.73 -3.08
CA ALA A 115 -1.13 -8.70 -3.49
C ALA A 115 -1.80 -7.32 -3.63
N LEU A 116 -2.98 -7.25 -4.24
CA LEU A 116 -3.72 -6.02 -4.45
C LEU A 116 -4.19 -5.35 -3.15
N LEU A 117 -4.19 -6.04 -2.01
CA LEU A 117 -4.48 -5.43 -0.72
C LEU A 117 -3.36 -4.50 -0.22
N LEU A 118 -2.15 -4.60 -0.78
CA LEU A 118 -1.01 -3.79 -0.36
C LEU A 118 -1.30 -2.29 -0.47
N ASN A 119 -1.75 -1.82 -1.64
CA ASN A 119 -1.98 -0.40 -1.88
C ASN A 119 -3.13 0.18 -1.01
N PRO A 120 -4.31 -0.46 -0.89
CA PRO A 120 -5.33 -0.04 0.07
C PRO A 120 -4.83 0.08 1.51
N ILE A 121 -4.03 -0.90 1.98
CA ILE A 121 -3.46 -0.89 3.33
C ILE A 121 -2.49 0.28 3.50
N LEU A 122 -1.55 0.44 2.57
CA LEU A 122 -0.53 1.50 2.62
C LEU A 122 -1.18 2.89 2.53
N THR A 123 -2.11 3.10 1.61
CA THR A 123 -2.80 4.39 1.44
C THR A 123 -3.63 4.75 2.67
N ALA A 124 -4.37 3.78 3.25
CA ALA A 124 -5.11 4.01 4.49
C ALA A 124 -4.17 4.34 5.65
N TRP A 125 -3.03 3.66 5.73
CA TRP A 125 -1.99 3.93 6.73
C TRP A 125 -1.40 5.33 6.56
N THR A 126 -1.13 5.76 5.33
CA THR A 126 -0.67 7.12 5.01
C THR A 126 -1.69 8.17 5.49
N GLY A 127 -2.99 7.95 5.28
CA GLY A 127 -4.04 8.82 5.82
C GLY A 127 -3.99 8.94 7.35
N ALA A 128 -3.80 7.82 8.06
CA ALA A 128 -3.64 7.82 9.52
C ALA A 128 -2.35 8.52 9.97
N LEU A 129 -1.25 8.40 9.22
CA LEU A 129 0.00 9.12 9.48
C LEU A 129 -0.17 10.63 9.25
N LEU A 130 -0.87 11.07 8.19
CA LEU A 130 -1.17 12.47 7.94
C LEU A 130 -1.94 13.10 9.11
N TYR A 131 -2.94 12.38 9.64
CA TYR A 131 -3.63 12.80 10.86
C TYR A 131 -2.62 12.98 12.01
N ARG A 132 -1.78 11.98 12.29
CA ARG A 132 -0.78 12.03 13.39
C ARG A 132 0.23 13.16 13.21
N THR A 133 0.67 13.41 11.99
CA THR A 133 1.57 14.52 11.64
C THR A 133 0.89 15.86 11.90
N GLY A 134 -0.36 16.03 11.46
CA GLY A 134 -1.16 17.22 11.78
C GLY A 134 -1.33 17.43 13.30
N ARG A 135 -1.52 16.35 14.07
CA ARG A 135 -1.56 16.42 15.54
C ARG A 135 -0.23 16.91 16.14
N ARG A 136 0.91 16.40 15.64
CA ARG A 136 2.27 16.80 16.08
C ARG A 136 2.57 18.26 15.78
N LEU A 137 2.08 18.77 14.64
CA LEU A 137 2.14 20.18 14.23
C LEU A 137 1.14 21.09 14.97
N ALA A 138 0.52 20.58 16.04
CA ALA A 138 -0.42 21.30 16.90
C ALA A 138 -1.70 21.82 16.22
N TRP A 139 -2.09 21.27 15.06
CA TRP A 139 -3.37 21.59 14.42
C TRP A 139 -4.56 21.23 15.32
N ALA A 140 -5.77 21.72 14.99
CA ALA A 140 -7.00 21.26 15.63
C ALA A 140 -7.35 19.83 15.20
N ARG A 141 -8.09 19.08 16.03
CA ARG A 141 -8.46 17.68 15.71
C ARG A 141 -9.27 17.61 14.42
N GLY A 142 -10.25 18.51 14.27
CA GLY A 142 -11.08 18.59 13.06
C GLY A 142 -10.24 18.81 11.80
N THR A 143 -9.28 19.74 11.83
CA THR A 143 -8.38 20.00 10.70
C THR A 143 -7.56 18.77 10.34
N SER A 144 -6.95 18.09 11.32
CA SER A 144 -6.16 16.88 11.04
C SER A 144 -7.01 15.74 10.47
N ILE A 145 -8.26 15.58 10.93
CA ILE A 145 -9.20 14.58 10.38
C ILE A 145 -9.57 14.96 8.95
N ALA A 146 -9.96 16.21 8.72
CA ALA A 146 -10.34 16.70 7.39
C ALA A 146 -9.20 16.52 6.39
N THR A 147 -7.96 16.86 6.74
CA THR A 147 -6.80 16.64 5.87
C THR A 147 -6.62 15.17 5.51
N ALA A 148 -6.70 14.26 6.48
CA ALA A 148 -6.56 12.83 6.23
C ALA A 148 -7.67 12.27 5.32
N LEU A 149 -8.92 12.71 5.53
CA LEU A 149 -10.06 12.29 4.72
C LEU A 149 -10.04 12.91 3.31
N ILE A 150 -9.68 14.18 3.17
CA ILE A 150 -9.52 14.83 1.87
C ILE A 150 -8.41 14.13 1.07
N PHE A 151 -7.27 13.83 1.71
CA PHE A 151 -6.23 13.01 1.07
C PHE A 151 -6.80 11.67 0.61
N GLY A 152 -7.40 10.90 1.52
CA GLY A 152 -7.78 9.52 1.24
C GLY A 152 -8.98 9.36 0.30
N LEU A 153 -9.92 10.30 0.30
CA LEU A 153 -11.19 10.20 -0.45
C LEU A 153 -11.30 11.22 -1.59
N GLY A 154 -10.58 12.34 -1.49
CA GLY A 154 -10.70 13.47 -2.41
C GLY A 154 -9.53 13.63 -3.38
N THR A 155 -8.53 12.74 -3.35
CA THR A 155 -7.37 12.79 -4.26
C THR A 155 -7.25 11.52 -5.09
N LEU A 156 -6.26 11.51 -5.99
CA LEU A 156 -5.89 10.33 -6.77
C LEU A 156 -5.46 9.15 -5.90
N ALA A 157 -5.15 9.36 -4.62
CA ALA A 157 -4.83 8.29 -3.68
C ALA A 157 -5.86 7.14 -3.72
N TRP A 158 -7.17 7.45 -3.85
CA TRP A 158 -8.20 6.42 -3.94
C TRP A 158 -8.06 5.58 -5.23
N PRO A 159 -8.13 6.13 -6.46
CA PRO A 159 -7.91 5.34 -7.68
C PRO A 159 -6.65 4.45 -7.63
N TYR A 160 -5.55 4.96 -7.08
CA TYR A 160 -4.31 4.17 -6.97
C TYR A 160 -4.39 2.99 -5.99
N THR A 161 -5.35 2.98 -5.05
CA THR A 161 -5.60 1.80 -4.20
C THR A 161 -6.10 0.59 -5.00
N GLN A 162 -6.64 0.81 -6.18
CA GLN A 162 -7.21 -0.25 -7.03
C GLN A 162 -6.18 -0.83 -8.00
N THR A 163 -4.98 -0.25 -8.06
CA THR A 163 -3.90 -0.69 -8.95
C THR A 163 -2.80 -1.37 -8.16
N PHE A 164 -1.93 -2.10 -8.87
CA PHE A 164 -0.70 -2.67 -8.30
C PHE A 164 0.53 -1.86 -8.76
N PHE A 165 0.41 -0.54 -8.77
CA PHE A 165 1.52 0.35 -9.12
C PHE A 165 2.41 0.66 -7.92
N SER A 166 3.66 1.02 -8.21
CA SER A 166 4.65 1.45 -7.23
C SER A 166 4.48 2.89 -6.75
N ASP A 167 3.71 3.71 -7.46
CA ASP A 167 3.57 5.13 -7.16
C ASP A 167 3.12 5.43 -5.72
N PRO A 168 2.21 4.64 -5.10
CA PRO A 168 1.82 4.83 -3.70
C PRO A 168 2.94 4.54 -2.67
N VAL A 169 3.99 3.83 -3.07
CA VAL A 169 5.12 3.44 -2.20
C VAL A 169 6.28 4.42 -2.31
N CYS A 170 6.41 5.11 -3.44
CA CYS A 170 7.50 6.06 -3.71
C CYS A 170 7.14 7.52 -3.35
N GLY A 171 5.93 7.77 -2.86
CA GLY A 171 5.42 9.10 -2.50
C GLY A 171 5.84 9.59 -1.11
#